data_AF-A0A660S3R4-F1
#
_entry.id   AF-A0A660S3R4-F1
#
_cell.length_a   1.000
_cell.length_b   1.000
_cell.length_c   1.000
_cell.angle_alpha   90.00
_cell.angle_beta   90.00
_cell.angle_gamma   90.00
#
_symmetry.space_group_name_H-M   'P 1'
#
loop_
_entity.id
_entity.type
_entity.pdbx_description
1 polymer ?
#
loop_
_entity_poly.entity_id
_entity_poly.type
_entity_poly.pdbx_seq_one_letter_code
_entity_poly.pdbx_strand_id
1 'polypeptide(L)' 'MKEVIVNKESDYRIRVVQLEENSVLITKEFWDKHLNKWVDFSSKMITREEYEGMKKIFEGK' A
#
# COMPACT_ATOMS: atom_id res chain seq x y z
N MET A 1 0.18 -8.24 12.93
CA MET A 1 0.07 -7.69 11.56
C MET A 1 -0.73 -6.39 11.66
N LYS A 2 -0.15 -5.26 11.24
CA LYS A 2 -0.80 -3.95 11.31
C LYS A 2 -1.13 -3.52 9.89
N GLU A 3 -2.36 -3.07 9.66
CA GLU A 3 -2.78 -2.53 8.36
C GLU A 3 -3.28 -1.09 8.50
N VAL A 4 -3.10 -0.31 7.43
CA VAL A 4 -3.59 1.06 7.33
C VAL A 4 -4.01 1.37 5.90
N ILE A 5 -5.08 2.14 5.74
CA ILE A 5 -5.49 2.70 4.45
C ILE A 5 -4.86 4.09 4.34
N VAL A 6 -3.92 4.26 3.41
CA VAL A 6 -3.16 5.52 3.25
C VAL A 6 -3.80 6.47 2.24
N ASN A 7 -4.63 5.93 1.36
CA ASN A 7 -5.44 6.70 0.42
C ASN A 7 -6.74 5.93 0.12
N LYS A 8 -7.86 6.64 0.00
CA LYS A 8 -9.15 6.06 -0.35
C LYS A 8 -9.95 7.05 -1.18
N GLU A 9 -10.32 6.60 -2.37
CA GLU A 9 -11.24 7.27 -3.29
C GLU A 9 -12.51 6.44 -3.45
N SER A 10 -13.39 6.87 -4.35
CA SER A 10 -14.70 6.25 -4.58
C SER A 10 -14.60 4.82 -5.15
N ASP A 11 -13.57 4.56 -5.95
CA ASP A 11 -13.39 3.35 -6.75
C ASP A 11 -12.07 2.61 -6.48
N TYR A 12 -11.12 3.25 -5.80
CA TYR A 12 -9.87 2.61 -5.38
C TYR A 12 -9.45 2.99 -3.96
N ARG A 13 -8.61 2.16 -3.35
CA ARG A 13 -7.87 2.50 -2.12
C ARG A 13 -6.46 1.94 -2.18
N ILE A 14 -5.57 2.52 -1.37
CA ILE A 14 -4.23 1.98 -1.14
C ILE A 14 -4.17 1.49 0.30
N ARG A 15 -3.98 0.18 0.46
CA ARG A 15 -3.78 -0.49 1.74
C ARG A 15 -2.29 -0.78 1.93
N VAL A 16 -1.78 -0.54 3.12
CA VAL A 16 -0.42 -0.89 3.53
C VAL A 16 -0.50 -1.87 4.68
N VAL A 17 0.15 -3.03 4.55
CA VAL A 17 0.20 -4.08 5.56
C VAL A 17 1.64 -4.28 6.01
N GLN A 18 1.89 -4.18 7.31
CA GLN A 18 3.16 -4.57 7.91
C GLN A 18 3.19 -6.10 8.07
N LEU A 19 4.09 -6.75 7.34
CA LEU A 19 4.28 -8.20 7.37
C LEU A 19 5.26 -8.60 8.47
N GLU A 20 6.52 -8.16 8.35
CA GLU A 20 7.61 -8.41 9.31
C GLU A 20 8.18 -7.09 9.86
N GLU A 21 9.25 -7.16 10.65
CA GLU A 21 9.84 -6.00 11.33
C GLU A 21 10.33 -4.92 10.33
N ASN A 22 10.74 -5.34 9.13
CA ASN A 22 11.35 -4.47 8.11
C ASN A 22 10.69 -4.52 6.73
N SER A 23 9.51 -5.12 6.59
CA SER A 23 8.82 -5.25 5.29
C SER A 23 7.36 -4.78 5.36
N VAL A 24 6.95 -4.08 4.30
CA VAL A 24 5.57 -3.66 4.11
C VAL A 24 5.08 -4.08 2.73
N LEU A 25 3.82 -4.51 2.67
CA LEU A 25 3.10 -4.76 1.43
C LEU A 25 2.19 -3.58 1.15
N ILE A 26 2.42 -2.91 0.02
CA ILE A 26 1.56 -1.83 -0.47
C ILE A 26 0.68 -2.42 -1.57
N THR A 27 -0.63 -2.38 -1.36
CA THR A 27 -1.62 -2.92 -2.29
C THR A 27 -2.57 -1.82 -2.73
N LYS A 28 -2.70 -1.63 -4.04
CA LYS A 28 -3.80 -0.88 -4.64
C LYS A 28 -4.97 -1.84 -4.84
N GLU A 29 -6.14 -1.45 -4.37
CA GLU A 29 -7.36 -2.22 -4.46
C GLU A 29 -8.43 -1.40 -5.17
N PHE A 30 -9.30 -2.05 -5.96
CA PHE A 30 -10.49 -1.41 -6.51
C PHE A 30 -11.75 -1.94 -5.84
N TRP A 31 -12.81 -1.13 -5.83
CA TRP A 31 -14.12 -1.55 -5.37
C TRP A 31 -14.83 -2.34 -6.47
N ASP A 32 -14.98 -3.64 -6.27
CA ASP A 32 -15.78 -4.47 -7.14
C ASP A 32 -17.24 -4.42 -6.68
N LYS A 33 -18.09 -3.78 -7.51
CA LYS A 33 -19.53 -3.63 -7.23
C LYS A 33 -20.28 -4.95 -7.34
N HIS A 34 -19.82 -5.89 -8.16
CA HIS A 34 -20.45 -7.21 -8.33
C HIS A 34 -20.15 -8.12 -7.14
N LEU A 35 -18.93 -8.03 -6.61
CA LEU A 35 -18.48 -8.80 -5.45
C LEU A 35 -18.72 -8.08 -4.11
N ASN A 36 -19.14 -6.80 -4.15
CA ASN A 36 -19.36 -5.93 -3.00
C ASN A 36 -18.16 -5.91 -2.02
N LYS A 37 -16.94 -5.88 -2.57
CA LYS A 37 -15.70 -5.92 -1.79
C LYS A 37 -14.56 -5.21 -2.51
N TRP A 38 -13.53 -4.88 -1.75
CA TRP A 38 -12.26 -4.45 -2.30
C TRP A 38 -11.49 -5.65 -2.86
N VAL A 39 -10.89 -5.49 -4.03
CA VAL A 39 -10.12 -6.53 -4.72
C VAL A 39 -8.73 -6.01 -5.02
N ASP A 40 -7.72 -6.80 -4.66
CA ASP A 40 -6.32 -6.53 -4.94
C ASP A 40 -6.09 -6.40 -6.45
N PHE A 41 -5.62 -5.22 -6.88
CA PHE A 41 -5.28 -4.94 -8.27
C PHE A 41 -3.78 -5.10 -8.52
N SER A 42 -2.99 -4.45 -7.68
CA SER A 42 -1.54 -4.48 -7.76
C SER A 42 -0.94 -4.39 -6.37
N SER A 43 0.10 -5.17 -6.15
CA SER A 43 0.81 -5.22 -4.87
C SER A 43 2.30 -5.07 -5.11
N LYS A 44 2.97 -4.32 -4.25
CA LYS A 44 4.42 -4.24 -4.19
C LYS A 44 4.87 -4.40 -2.74
N MET A 45 5.74 -5.37 -2.51
CA MET A 45 6.46 -5.47 -1.25
C MET A 45 7.66 -4.53 -1.31
N ILE A 46 7.86 -3.74 -0.25
CA ILE A 46 9.05 -2.93 -0.08
C ILE A 46 9.63 -3.13 1.31
N THR A 47 10.95 -3.01 1.40
CA THR A 47 11.63 -2.94 2.68
C THR A 47 11.53 -1.54 3.28
N ARG A 48 11.78 -1.43 4.58
CA ARG A 48 11.94 -0.14 5.25
C ARG A 48 13.04 0.71 4.60
N GLU A 49 14.13 0.10 4.16
CA GLU A 49 15.23 0.79 3.48
C GLU A 49 14.81 1.37 2.14
N GLU A 50 14.04 0.62 1.34
CA GLU A 50 13.50 1.11 0.07
C GLU A 50 12.54 2.30 0.29
N TYR A 51 11.69 2.21 1.32
CA TYR A 51 10.80 3.32 1.68
C TYR A 51 11.58 4.60 2.04
N GLU A 52 12.58 4.50 2.92
CA GLU A 52 13.42 5.64 3.29
C GLU A 52 14.24 6.17 2.10
N GLY A 53 14.71 5.29 1.21
CA GLY A 53 15.38 5.66 -0.03
C GLY A 53 14.47 6.46 -0.97
N MET A 54 13.24 6.00 -1.18
CA MET A 54 12.23 6.73 -1.96
C MET A 54 11.92 8.08 -1.34
N LYS A 55 11.72 8.13 -0.01
CA LYS A 55 11.46 9.37 0.71
C LYS A 55 12.57 10.40 0.47
N LYS A 56 13.85 10.01 0.51
CA LYS A 56 14.99 10.89 0.22
C LYS A 56 14.95 11.44 -1.22
N ILE A 57 14.65 10.59 -2.21
CA ILE A 57 14.52 11.00 -3.62
C ILE A 57 13.43 12.07 -3.79
N PHE A 58 12.26 11.85 -3.18
CA PHE A 58 11.11 12.77 -3.31
C PHE A 58 11.21 14.02 -2.42
N GLU A 59 11.91 13.95 -1.29
CA GLU A 59 12.14 15.08 -0.37
C GLU A 59 13.44 15.85 -0.69
N GLY A 60 14.23 15.42 -1.68
CA GLY A 60 15.38 16.13 -2.21
C GLY A 60 16.60 16.20 -1.27
N LYS A 61 16.86 15.15 -0.48
CA LYS A 61 18.03 15.07 0.42
C LYS A 61 19.05 14.04 -0.01
#